data_AF-A0A6B3G1M5-F1
#
_entry.id   AF-A0A6B3G1M5-F1
#
_cell.length_a   1.000
_cell.length_b   1.000
_cell.length_c   1.000
_cell.angle_alpha   90.00
_cell.angle_beta   90.00
_cell.angle_gamma   90.00
#
_symmetry.space_group_name_H-M   'P 1'
#
loop_
_entity.id
_entity.type
_entity.pdbx_description
1 polymer ?
#
loop_
_entity_poly.entity_id
_entity_poly.type
_entity_poly.pdbx_seq_one_letter_code
_entity_poly.pdbx_strand_id
1 'polypeptide(L)'
;ALIAVAVVVAIGAGGSVYAFMKGDGPGTTASPGPSGSADTGSGGGKGQQGSGEGAVPEGFLGTWSGSIPGQQGASTRTLTIRQGDVGDQVLALTAEGPLASGATYHCEFNAPLADSPAGDGPVRIGPSTVSSGSPAASCSPGKPTELTLLPDGTLRRTTTGTGESLVYTRSE
;
A
#
# COMPACT_ATOMS: atom_id res chain seq x y z
N ALA A 1 39.95 33.10 2.69
CA ALA A 1 39.48 32.82 4.06
C ALA A 1 38.65 31.54 4.02
N LEU A 2 39.08 30.51 4.74
CA LEU A 2 38.41 29.20 4.86
C LEU A 2 37.35 29.29 5.95
N ILE A 3 36.13 28.80 5.71
CA ILE A 3 35.21 28.43 6.80
C ILE A 3 34.78 26.99 6.57
N ALA A 4 35.43 26.10 7.32
CA ALA A 4 35.01 24.73 7.54
C ALA A 4 33.85 24.75 8.55
N VAL A 5 32.76 24.05 8.24
CA VAL A 5 31.73 23.72 9.23
C VAL A 5 31.47 22.23 9.13
N ALA A 6 32.10 21.49 10.06
CA ALA A 6 31.81 20.09 10.31
C ALA A 6 30.65 20.02 11.31
N VAL A 7 29.55 19.37 10.92
CA VAL A 7 28.49 18.99 11.86
C VAL A 7 28.51 17.47 11.97
N VAL A 8 29.00 16.98 13.10
CA VAL A 8 28.88 15.60 13.53
C VAL A 8 27.58 15.47 14.31
N VAL A 9 26.66 14.62 13.87
CA VAL A 9 25.54 14.16 14.68
C VAL A 9 25.67 12.64 14.82
N ALA A 10 25.97 12.22 16.03
CA ALA A 10 25.92 10.82 16.46
C ALA A 10 24.85 10.72 17.54
N ILE A 11 23.76 9.99 17.28
CA ILE A 11 22.82 9.54 18.32
C ILE A 11 22.44 8.09 18.00
N GLY A 12 22.70 7.23 18.97
CA GLY A 12 22.75 5.77 18.82
C GLY A 12 21.41 5.06 18.85
N ALA A 13 21.42 3.85 18.29
CA ALA A 13 20.37 2.86 18.43
C ALA A 13 20.89 1.70 19.31
N GLY A 14 20.51 1.71 20.59
CA GLY A 14 20.29 0.47 21.36
C GLY A 14 18.79 0.27 21.47
N GLY A 15 18.20 -0.92 21.53
CA GLY A 15 18.69 -2.29 21.55
C GLY A 15 17.47 -3.20 21.81
N SER A 16 17.68 -4.51 21.58
CA SER A 16 16.89 -5.67 22.02
C SER A 16 15.46 -5.92 21.47
N VAL A 17 15.34 -7.13 20.91
CA VAL A 17 14.15 -7.85 20.45
C VAL A 17 13.20 -8.23 21.59
N TYR A 18 11.89 -8.27 21.29
CA TYR A 18 10.90 -9.00 22.08
C TYR A 18 10.44 -10.23 21.30
N ALA A 19 10.80 -11.41 21.80
CA ALA A 19 10.17 -12.67 21.45
C ALA A 19 9.06 -12.95 22.46
N PHE A 20 7.86 -13.30 21.98
CA PHE A 20 6.84 -13.88 22.84
C PHE A 20 6.39 -15.23 22.24
N MET A 21 6.95 -16.30 22.80
CA MET A 21 6.46 -17.66 22.66
C MET A 21 5.35 -17.90 23.67
N LYS A 22 4.23 -18.45 23.21
CA LYS A 22 3.16 -19.05 24.03
C LYS A 22 2.45 -20.04 23.11
N GLY A 23 2.24 -21.32 23.40
CA GLY A 23 2.52 -22.18 24.54
C GLY A 23 1.77 -23.49 24.24
N ASP A 24 2.41 -24.64 24.48
CA ASP A 24 1.84 -25.96 24.25
C ASP A 24 0.68 -26.29 25.22
N GLY A 25 -0.29 -27.07 24.73
CA GLY A 25 -1.29 -27.73 25.55
C GLY A 25 -1.74 -29.04 24.88
N PRO A 26 -1.52 -30.22 25.50
CA PRO A 26 -2.01 -31.50 25.01
C PRO A 26 -3.39 -31.83 25.59
N GLY A 27 -4.34 -32.21 24.74
CA GLY A 27 -5.66 -32.65 25.15
C GLY A 27 -6.27 -33.62 24.13
N THR A 28 -6.14 -34.91 24.41
CA THR A 28 -6.73 -36.01 23.62
C THR A 28 -8.16 -36.30 24.05
N THR A 29 -9.06 -36.57 23.08
CA THR A 29 -9.93 -37.78 22.96
C THR A 29 -11.42 -37.53 22.64
N ALA A 30 -11.84 -38.20 21.55
CA ALA A 30 -13.14 -38.81 21.22
C ALA A 30 -14.37 -38.00 20.73
N SER A 31 -14.81 -38.42 19.54
CA SER A 31 -16.11 -38.23 18.89
C SER A 31 -17.16 -39.24 19.42
N PRO A 32 -18.47 -39.01 19.21
CA PRO A 32 -19.19 -39.71 18.12
C PRO A 32 -20.24 -38.86 17.35
N GLY A 33 -20.57 -39.27 16.11
CA GLY A 33 -21.56 -38.66 15.18
C GLY A 33 -23.05 -38.86 15.56
N PRO A 34 -24.07 -38.70 14.67
CA PRO A 34 -24.06 -38.82 13.20
C PRO A 34 -24.88 -37.76 12.38
N SER A 35 -24.78 -37.91 11.05
CA SER A 35 -25.62 -37.47 9.92
C SER A 35 -26.76 -36.44 10.08
N GLY A 36 -26.71 -35.42 9.23
CA GLY A 36 -27.86 -34.63 8.79
C GLY A 36 -27.56 -33.92 7.47
N SER A 37 -27.89 -34.56 6.35
CA SER A 37 -27.97 -33.87 5.05
C SER A 37 -29.21 -32.97 5.05
N ALA A 38 -29.02 -31.70 4.70
CA ALA A 38 -30.08 -30.84 4.20
C ALA A 38 -29.49 -29.91 3.14
N ASP A 39 -29.72 -30.26 1.88
CA ASP A 39 -29.70 -29.33 0.76
C ASP A 39 -30.75 -28.25 1.00
N THR A 40 -30.36 -26.97 1.00
CA THR A 40 -31.20 -25.89 0.46
C THR A 40 -30.40 -24.61 0.33
N GLY A 41 -30.48 -24.00 -0.85
CA GLY A 41 -30.53 -22.55 -0.96
C GLY A 41 -29.25 -21.89 -1.45
N SER A 42 -29.20 -21.71 -2.77
CA SER A 42 -28.52 -20.60 -3.42
C SER A 42 -28.82 -19.29 -2.65
N GLY A 43 -27.83 -18.82 -1.90
CA GLY A 43 -27.86 -17.57 -1.16
C GLY A 43 -26.67 -16.75 -1.63
N GLY A 44 -26.96 -15.67 -2.36
CA GLY A 44 -25.96 -14.87 -3.06
C GLY A 44 -24.77 -14.52 -2.18
N GLY A 45 -23.58 -14.92 -2.66
CA GLY A 45 -22.32 -14.32 -2.25
C GLY A 45 -22.30 -12.88 -2.72
N LYS A 46 -23.02 -12.01 -2.00
CA LYS A 46 -22.64 -10.61 -1.90
C LYS A 46 -21.19 -10.65 -1.45
N GLY A 47 -20.29 -10.21 -2.32
CA GLY A 47 -18.92 -9.92 -1.94
C GLY A 47 -18.97 -9.19 -0.62
N GLN A 48 -18.43 -9.82 0.40
CA GLN A 48 -18.33 -9.26 1.74
C GLN A 48 -17.28 -8.16 1.62
N GLN A 49 -17.75 -7.00 1.15
CA GLN A 49 -17.04 -5.75 1.21
C GLN A 49 -16.92 -5.46 2.69
N GLY A 50 -15.77 -5.86 3.26
CA GLY A 50 -15.45 -5.70 4.66
C GLY A 50 -15.51 -4.22 5.03
N SER A 51 -16.68 -3.81 5.50
CA SER A 51 -16.91 -2.53 6.13
C SER A 51 -16.39 -2.63 7.56
N GLY A 52 -15.18 -2.12 7.77
CA GLY A 52 -14.73 -1.61 9.07
C GLY A 52 -14.10 -2.63 10.02
N GLU A 53 -12.86 -3.01 9.75
CA GLU A 53 -11.84 -3.30 10.78
C GLU A 53 -10.51 -3.48 10.06
N GLY A 54 -9.80 -2.37 9.87
CA GLY A 54 -8.46 -2.35 9.29
C GLY A 54 -7.75 -1.09 9.71
N ALA A 55 -6.41 -1.11 9.71
CA ALA A 55 -5.60 -0.02 10.23
C ALA A 55 -5.57 1.22 9.32
N VAL A 56 -6.06 1.15 8.08
CA VAL A 56 -6.05 2.28 7.14
C VAL A 56 -7.17 3.26 7.49
N PRO A 57 -6.89 4.56 7.75
CA PRO A 57 -7.93 5.53 8.06
C PRO A 57 -8.87 5.78 6.87
N GLU A 58 -10.16 5.97 7.14
CA GLU A 58 -11.21 6.06 6.12
C GLU A 58 -10.96 7.15 5.06
N GLY A 59 -10.38 8.27 5.46
CA GLY A 59 -10.07 9.39 4.56
C GLY A 59 -9.11 9.03 3.41
N PHE A 60 -8.32 7.97 3.56
CA PHE A 60 -7.41 7.49 2.51
C PHE A 60 -8.09 6.52 1.54
N LEU A 61 -9.17 5.85 1.96
CA LEU A 61 -9.81 4.79 1.17
C LEU A 61 -10.43 5.34 -0.11
N GLY A 62 -10.38 4.51 -1.15
CA GLY A 62 -10.98 4.79 -2.45
C GLY A 62 -9.93 4.87 -3.56
N THR A 63 -10.34 5.47 -4.67
CA THR A 63 -9.50 5.60 -5.86
C THR A 63 -9.09 7.06 -6.07
N TRP A 64 -7.85 7.24 -6.46
CA TRP A 64 -7.16 8.52 -6.60
C TRP A 64 -6.47 8.56 -7.95
N SER A 65 -6.47 9.71 -8.62
CA SER A 65 -5.85 9.91 -9.92
C SER A 65 -4.83 11.03 -9.86
N GLY A 66 -3.68 10.81 -10.49
CA GLY A 66 -2.60 11.78 -10.62
C GLY A 66 -1.97 11.68 -12.00
N SER A 67 -1.17 12.68 -12.38
CA SER A 67 -0.44 12.66 -13.65
C SER A 67 0.95 13.26 -13.49
N ILE A 68 1.91 12.66 -14.19
CA ILE A 68 3.30 13.12 -14.26
C ILE A 68 3.53 13.62 -15.69
N PRO A 69 3.87 14.90 -15.90
CA PRO A 69 4.21 15.39 -17.23
C PRO A 69 5.51 14.75 -17.72
N GLY A 70 5.58 14.46 -19.01
CA GLY A 70 6.75 13.89 -19.66
C GLY A 70 6.93 14.43 -21.07
N GLN A 71 8.13 14.28 -21.63
CA GLN A 71 8.47 14.78 -22.97
C GLN A 71 7.59 14.16 -24.07
N GLN A 72 7.20 12.89 -23.91
CA GLN A 72 6.35 12.18 -24.85
C GLN A 72 4.84 12.36 -24.58
N GLY A 73 4.49 13.08 -23.51
CA GLY A 73 3.13 13.20 -22.99
C GLY A 73 3.05 12.85 -21.50
N ALA A 74 1.90 13.09 -20.90
CA ALA A 74 1.67 12.79 -19.49
C ALA A 74 1.56 11.28 -19.26
N SER A 75 2.12 10.82 -18.14
CA SER A 75 1.82 9.51 -17.57
C SER A 75 0.74 9.65 -16.52
N THR A 76 -0.32 8.87 -16.64
CA THR A 76 -1.40 8.81 -15.66
C THR A 76 -1.10 7.77 -14.59
N ARG A 77 -1.58 8.03 -13.37
CA ARG A 77 -1.45 7.18 -12.20
C ARG A 77 -2.81 7.01 -11.55
N THR A 78 -3.33 5.79 -11.53
CA THR A 78 -4.56 5.44 -10.81
C THR A 78 -4.20 4.62 -9.59
N LEU A 79 -4.47 5.17 -8.43
CA LEU A 79 -4.10 4.64 -7.13
C LEU A 79 -5.36 4.23 -6.37
N THR A 80 -5.48 2.96 -6.02
CA THR A 80 -6.58 2.45 -5.18
C THR A 80 -6.03 2.07 -3.81
N ILE A 81 -6.68 2.58 -2.77
CA ILE A 81 -6.37 2.30 -1.38
C ILE A 81 -7.58 1.59 -0.77
N ARG A 82 -7.33 0.42 -0.20
CA ARG A 82 -8.34 -0.41 0.47
C ARG A 82 -8.00 -0.60 1.95
N GLN A 83 -8.98 -1.09 2.70
CA GLN A 83 -8.75 -1.49 4.09
C GLN A 83 -7.78 -2.66 4.19
N GLY A 84 -7.09 -2.74 5.32
CA GLY A 84 -6.20 -3.84 5.69
C GLY A 84 -5.31 -3.50 6.88
N ASP A 85 -4.63 -4.51 7.40
CA ASP A 85 -3.70 -4.43 8.53
C ASP A 85 -2.25 -4.29 8.06
N VAL A 86 -1.33 -4.12 9.01
CA VAL A 86 0.11 -4.04 8.72
C VAL A 86 0.56 -5.33 8.04
N GLY A 87 1.23 -5.19 6.89
CA GLY A 87 1.66 -6.29 6.03
C GLY A 87 0.69 -6.63 4.90
N ASP A 88 -0.59 -6.26 5.01
CA ASP A 88 -1.56 -6.49 3.95
C ASP A 88 -1.30 -5.59 2.75
N GLN A 89 -1.55 -6.12 1.54
CA GLN A 89 -1.51 -5.33 0.31
C GLN A 89 -2.69 -4.34 0.33
N VAL A 90 -2.50 -3.13 0.84
CA VAL A 90 -3.56 -2.12 0.92
C VAL A 90 -3.57 -1.16 -0.27
N LEU A 91 -2.48 -1.12 -1.03
CA LEU A 91 -2.31 -0.20 -2.15
C LEU A 91 -2.17 -0.97 -3.45
N ALA A 92 -2.98 -0.59 -4.44
CA ALA A 92 -2.82 -0.96 -5.84
C ALA A 92 -2.58 0.31 -6.67
N LEU A 93 -1.64 0.27 -7.60
CA LEU A 93 -1.30 1.39 -8.47
C LEU A 93 -1.22 0.92 -9.92
N THR A 94 -1.97 1.56 -10.79
CA THR A 94 -1.82 1.46 -12.24
C THR A 94 -1.10 2.69 -12.75
N ALA A 95 -0.12 2.47 -13.61
CA ALA A 95 0.64 3.51 -14.29
C ALA A 95 0.62 3.28 -15.78
N GLU A 96 0.18 4.30 -16.51
CA GLU A 96 0.08 4.25 -17.95
C GLU A 96 0.71 5.50 -18.54
N GLY A 97 1.24 5.39 -19.76
CA GLY A 97 1.77 6.55 -20.46
C GLY A 97 2.52 6.20 -21.75
N PRO A 98 2.88 7.23 -22.52
CA PRO A 98 3.56 7.04 -23.79
C PRO A 98 5.02 6.61 -23.57
N LEU A 99 5.49 5.72 -24.45
CA LEU A 99 6.88 5.34 -24.62
C LEU A 99 7.50 6.13 -25.78
N ALA A 100 8.83 6.29 -25.77
CA ALA A 100 9.57 6.93 -26.85
C ALA A 100 9.40 6.23 -28.22
N SER A 101 9.06 4.94 -28.21
CA SER A 101 8.73 4.17 -29.42
C SER A 101 7.37 4.55 -30.04
N GLY A 102 6.56 5.38 -29.38
CA GLY A 102 5.18 5.69 -29.79
C GLY A 102 4.14 4.68 -29.29
N ALA A 103 4.56 3.59 -28.64
CA ALA A 103 3.66 2.68 -27.93
C ALA A 103 3.28 3.24 -26.54
N THR A 104 2.37 2.56 -25.85
CA THR A 104 2.00 2.86 -24.45
C THR A 104 2.56 1.79 -23.53
N TYR A 105 3.01 2.17 -22.34
CA TYR A 105 3.26 1.23 -21.26
C TYR A 105 2.07 1.13 -20.32
N HIS A 106 1.91 -0.04 -19.71
CA HIS A 106 0.95 -0.34 -18.66
C HIS A 106 1.67 -1.09 -17.55
N CYS A 107 1.70 -0.54 -16.34
CA CYS A 107 2.32 -1.17 -15.19
C CYS A 107 1.35 -1.20 -14.01
N GLU A 108 1.17 -2.37 -13.41
CA GLU A 108 0.39 -2.55 -12.20
C GLU A 108 1.31 -2.94 -11.05
N PHE A 109 1.05 -2.33 -9.90
CA PHE A 109 1.84 -2.52 -8.70
C PHE A 109 0.95 -2.75 -7.50
N ASN A 110 1.44 -3.55 -6.55
CA ASN A 110 0.84 -3.68 -5.22
C ASN A 110 1.87 -3.35 -4.15
N ALA A 111 1.43 -2.77 -3.04
CA ALA A 111 2.29 -2.48 -1.90
C ALA A 111 1.58 -2.72 -0.56
N PRO A 112 2.32 -3.17 0.47
CA PRO A 112 1.76 -3.42 1.78
C PRO A 112 1.63 -2.16 2.63
N LEU A 113 0.73 -2.19 3.62
CA LEU A 113 0.80 -1.25 4.75
C LEU A 113 2.06 -1.57 5.55
N ALA A 114 2.93 -0.58 5.73
CA ALA A 114 4.22 -0.81 6.38
C ALA A 114 4.15 -0.74 7.91
N ASP A 115 3.23 0.06 8.45
CA ASP A 115 3.12 0.33 9.87
C ASP A 115 1.72 0.85 10.22
N SER A 116 1.33 0.73 11.48
CA SER A 116 0.07 1.25 11.98
C SER A 116 0.06 2.79 11.93
N PRO A 117 -0.92 3.40 11.27
CA PRO A 117 -1.04 4.86 11.22
C PRO A 117 -1.27 5.45 12.63
N ALA A 118 -0.61 6.56 12.93
CA ALA A 118 -0.75 7.25 14.21
C ALA A 118 -1.74 8.42 14.08
N GLY A 119 -2.97 8.23 14.54
CA GLY A 119 -4.04 9.23 14.43
C GLY A 119 -4.25 9.68 12.98
N ASP A 120 -4.34 10.98 12.76
CA ASP A 120 -4.47 11.60 11.41
C ASP A 120 -3.11 11.79 10.70
N GLY A 121 -2.06 11.11 11.17
CA GLY A 121 -0.72 11.18 10.60
C GLY A 121 -0.61 10.46 9.24
N PRO A 122 0.57 10.54 8.59
CA PRO A 122 0.79 9.88 7.32
C PRO A 122 0.63 8.36 7.39
N VAL A 123 0.06 7.77 6.34
CA VAL A 123 0.01 6.31 6.16
C VAL A 123 1.29 5.86 5.48
N ARG A 124 2.04 4.96 6.13
CA ARG A 124 3.30 4.42 5.60
C ARG A 124 3.04 3.19 4.74
N ILE A 125 3.47 3.24 3.49
CA ILE A 125 3.36 2.15 2.51
C ILE A 125 4.75 1.58 2.24
N GLY A 126 4.85 0.25 2.25
CA GLY A 126 6.09 -0.47 1.97
C GLY A 126 6.54 -0.35 0.50
N PRO A 127 7.67 -1.00 0.12
CA PRO A 127 8.07 -1.09 -1.28
C PRO A 127 6.97 -1.75 -2.11
N SER A 128 6.76 -1.26 -3.34
CA SER A 128 5.78 -1.85 -4.25
C SER A 128 6.43 -2.89 -5.15
N THR A 129 5.71 -3.98 -5.44
CA THR A 129 6.10 -5.00 -6.41
C THR A 129 5.32 -4.82 -7.71
N VAL A 130 5.85 -5.29 -8.84
CA VAL A 130 5.14 -5.32 -10.11
C VAL A 130 4.23 -6.55 -10.13
N SER A 131 2.92 -6.36 -10.22
CA SER A 131 1.96 -7.47 -10.40
C SER A 131 1.73 -7.79 -11.87
N SER A 132 1.79 -6.78 -12.74
CA SER A 132 1.66 -6.92 -14.19
C SER A 132 2.41 -5.79 -14.89
N GLY A 133 2.89 -6.04 -16.11
CA GLY A 133 3.63 -5.06 -16.89
C GLY A 133 3.62 -5.35 -18.38
N SER A 134 3.34 -4.32 -19.18
CA SER A 134 3.36 -4.39 -20.65
C SER A 134 3.91 -3.09 -21.24
N PRO A 135 5.07 -3.12 -21.92
CA PRO A 135 6.06 -4.20 -21.90
C PRO A 135 6.63 -4.40 -20.48
N ALA A 136 6.93 -5.64 -20.09
CA ALA A 136 7.43 -5.94 -18.75
C ALA A 136 8.70 -5.14 -18.38
N ALA A 137 9.59 -4.90 -19.35
CA ALA A 137 10.82 -4.14 -19.17
C ALA A 137 10.59 -2.65 -18.84
N SER A 138 9.37 -2.12 -19.03
CA SER A 138 9.02 -0.74 -18.70
C SER A 138 8.60 -0.57 -17.23
N CYS A 139 8.47 -1.67 -16.48
CA CYS A 139 7.97 -1.66 -15.10
C CYS A 139 9.08 -2.09 -14.14
N SER A 140 9.18 -1.44 -12.98
CA SER A 140 10.18 -1.77 -11.95
C SER A 140 9.58 -1.57 -10.56
N PRO A 141 9.95 -2.40 -9.56
CA PRO A 141 9.51 -2.22 -8.18
C PRO A 141 9.74 -0.79 -7.66
N GLY A 142 8.80 -0.32 -6.85
CA GLY A 142 8.81 1.03 -6.30
C GLY A 142 9.40 1.06 -4.89
N LYS A 143 9.99 2.20 -4.52
CA LYS A 143 10.44 2.47 -3.15
C LYS A 143 9.25 2.64 -2.19
N PRO A 144 9.46 2.49 -0.86
CA PRO A 144 8.48 2.88 0.15
C PRO A 144 8.01 4.32 -0.01
N THR A 145 6.76 4.58 0.36
CA THR A 145 6.15 5.90 0.27
C THR A 145 5.28 6.22 1.47
N GLU A 146 5.13 7.51 1.77
CA GLU A 146 4.16 8.01 2.73
C GLU A 146 2.99 8.67 2.01
N LEU A 147 1.78 8.42 2.51
CA LEU A 147 0.55 9.06 2.05
C LEU A 147 0.11 10.09 3.08
N THR A 148 -0.18 11.31 2.63
CA THR A 148 -0.72 12.39 3.47
C THR A 148 -1.98 12.91 2.82
N LEU A 149 -3.09 12.90 3.56
CA LEU A 149 -4.29 13.63 3.15
C LEU A 149 -4.07 15.12 3.43
N LEU A 150 -4.23 15.95 2.41
CA LEU A 150 -4.08 17.40 2.52
C LEU A 150 -5.41 18.05 2.96
N PRO A 151 -5.37 19.27 3.53
CA PRO A 151 -6.58 19.95 3.99
C PRO A 151 -7.63 20.22 2.89
N ASP A 152 -7.21 20.24 1.62
CA ASP A 152 -8.09 20.41 0.45
C ASP A 152 -8.73 19.10 -0.02
N GLY A 153 -8.48 17.98 0.68
CA GLY A 153 -8.99 16.66 0.35
C GLY A 153 -8.20 15.92 -0.72
N THR A 154 -7.10 16.50 -1.23
CA THR A 154 -6.19 15.79 -2.14
C THR A 154 -5.24 14.87 -1.38
N LEU A 155 -4.71 13.87 -2.07
CA LEU A 155 -3.76 12.92 -1.51
C LEU A 155 -2.36 13.21 -2.02
N ARG A 156 -1.41 13.50 -1.13
CA ARG A 156 0.01 13.57 -1.49
C ARG A 156 0.68 12.24 -1.17
N ARG A 157 1.36 11.67 -2.15
CA ARG A 157 2.27 10.52 -1.97
C ARG A 157 3.71 10.99 -2.10
N THR A 158 4.53 10.69 -1.11
CA THR A 158 5.95 11.08 -1.07
C THR A 158 6.84 9.85 -0.99
N THR A 159 7.87 9.77 -1.82
CA THR A 159 8.88 8.71 -1.76
C THR A 159 9.80 8.90 -0.57
N THR A 160 9.86 7.89 0.30
CA THR A 160 10.70 7.93 1.50
C THR A 160 12.18 8.04 1.12
N GLY A 161 12.91 8.94 1.78
CA GLY A 161 14.34 9.15 1.59
C GLY A 161 14.73 10.04 0.40
N THR A 162 13.85 10.26 -0.59
CA THR A 162 14.10 11.22 -1.69
C THR A 162 13.27 12.49 -1.58
N GLY A 163 12.09 12.41 -0.96
CA GLY A 163 11.17 13.56 -0.85
C GLY A 163 10.43 13.90 -2.15
N GLU A 164 10.67 13.14 -3.23
CA GLU A 164 9.90 13.24 -4.47
C GLU A 164 8.42 12.97 -4.17
N SER A 165 7.53 13.80 -4.69
CA SER A 165 6.10 13.68 -4.39
C SER A 165 5.21 13.86 -5.61
N LEU A 166 4.03 13.26 -5.54
CA LEU A 166 2.94 13.42 -6.48
C LEU A 166 1.64 13.65 -5.72
N VAL A 167 0.85 14.61 -6.19
CA VAL A 167 -0.50 14.89 -5.68
C VAL A 167 -1.53 14.19 -6.56
N TYR A 168 -2.53 13.60 -5.92
CA TYR A 168 -3.64 12.90 -6.53
C TYR A 168 -4.95 13.54 -6.09
N THR A 169 -5.91 13.59 -7.01
CA THR A 169 -7.30 13.95 -6.72
C THR A 169 -8.13 12.70 -6.56
N ARG A 170 -9.16 12.74 -5.72
CA ARG A 170 -10.11 11.63 -5.61
C ARG A 170 -10.77 11.43 -6.97
N SER A 171 -10.89 10.19 -7.40
CA SER A 171 -11.64 9.84 -8.61
C SER A 171 -13.12 9.77 -8.26
N GLU A 172 -13.98 10.25 -9.16
CA GLU A 172 -15.44 10.14 -9.05
C GLU A 172 -15.92 8.68 -9.13
#